data_AF-A0A2D5IHW5-F1
#
_entry.id   AF-A0A2D5IHW5-F1
#
_cell.length_a   1.000
_cell.length_b   1.000
_cell.length_c   1.000
_cell.angle_alpha   90.00
_cell.angle_beta   90.00
_cell.angle_gamma   90.00
#
_symmetry.space_group_name_H-M   'P 1'
#
loop_
_entity.id
_entity.type
_entity.pdbx_description
1 polymer ?
#
loop_
_entity_poly.entity_id
_entity_poly.type
_entity_poly.pdbx_seq_one_letter_code
_entity_poly.pdbx_strand_id
1 'polypeptide(L)'
;AGGAADVSTKDKMYCPKKLEGYQLIAPDKVQKNEWYDFVYHVNFDNSDPQKEFLKVYLNGNLVVNTESTSKIVWWPTMPGVEEWENRIKFQFGIYGTKKDGAFHSAYFDEVNKGQSCEKLNIERLGYDCSSLKEQNKKIAPGWYDTPDL
;
A
#
# COMPACT_ATOMS: atom_id res chain seq x y z
N ALA A 1 -5.97 -25.41 -18.90
CA ALA A 1 -4.60 -25.92 -18.75
C ALA A 1 -3.85 -25.61 -20.03
N GLY A 2 -2.82 -24.77 -19.97
CA GLY A 2 -1.95 -24.40 -21.09
C GLY A 2 -0.61 -24.02 -20.48
N GLY A 3 0.43 -24.76 -20.86
CA GLY A 3 1.70 -24.87 -20.15
C GLY A 3 2.53 -23.60 -20.13
N ALA A 4 3.43 -23.56 -19.14
CA ALA A 4 4.55 -22.64 -19.08
C ALA A 4 5.43 -22.86 -20.32
N ALA A 5 5.28 -21.97 -21.30
CA ALA A 5 6.28 -21.76 -22.32
C ALA A 5 7.30 -20.74 -21.78
N ASP A 6 8.56 -21.06 -22.03
CA ASP A 6 9.78 -20.33 -21.68
C ASP A 6 9.69 -18.86 -22.15
N VAL A 7 9.37 -17.93 -21.24
CA VAL A 7 9.26 -16.50 -21.58
C VAL A 7 10.60 -15.84 -21.32
N SER A 8 11.30 -15.49 -22.40
CA SER A 8 12.51 -14.69 -22.34
C SER A 8 12.26 -13.40 -21.54
N THR A 9 13.24 -12.97 -20.76
CA THR A 9 13.17 -11.87 -19.80
C THR A 9 12.70 -10.52 -20.35
N LYS A 10 12.61 -10.36 -21.68
CA LYS A 10 12.16 -9.14 -22.36
C LYS A 10 10.64 -9.01 -22.48
N ASP A 11 9.88 -10.10 -22.33
CA ASP A 11 8.43 -10.13 -22.51
C ASP A 11 7.66 -10.39 -21.19
N LYS A 12 8.32 -10.19 -20.05
CA LYS A 12 7.70 -10.30 -18.71
C LYS A 12 6.71 -9.15 -18.48
N MET A 13 5.53 -9.21 -19.09
CA MET A 13 4.42 -8.30 -18.76
C MET A 13 3.80 -8.74 -17.43
N TYR A 14 4.18 -8.06 -16.36
CA TYR A 14 3.42 -8.10 -15.11
C TYR A 14 2.07 -7.41 -15.35
N CYS A 15 1.01 -8.19 -15.50
CA CYS A 15 -0.36 -7.69 -15.48
C CYS A 15 -0.90 -7.82 -14.06
N PRO A 16 -1.17 -6.72 -13.33
CA PRO A 16 -1.86 -6.81 -12.06
C PRO A 16 -3.24 -7.43 -12.31
N LYS A 17 -3.48 -8.63 -11.74
CA LYS A 17 -4.78 -9.34 -11.88
C LYS A 17 -5.94 -8.53 -11.28
N LYS A 18 -5.64 -7.61 -10.38
CA LYS A 18 -6.59 -6.75 -9.68
C LYS A 18 -5.89 -5.47 -9.26
N LEU A 19 -6.52 -4.33 -9.51
CA LEU A 19 -6.15 -3.05 -8.91
C LEU A 19 -7.14 -2.77 -7.78
N GLU A 20 -6.61 -2.50 -6.58
CA GLU A 20 -7.45 -2.11 -5.45
C GLU A 20 -7.18 -0.66 -5.09
N GLY A 21 -8.22 0.17 -5.19
CA GLY A 21 -8.20 1.57 -4.82
C GLY A 21 -8.68 1.78 -3.38
N TYR A 22 -7.89 2.49 -2.58
CA TYR A 22 -8.26 2.85 -1.22
C TYR A 22 -8.47 4.37 -1.16
N GLN A 23 -9.72 4.81 -1.06
CA GLN A 23 -10.02 6.21 -0.75
C GLN A 23 -9.89 6.44 0.75
N LEU A 24 -8.74 6.96 1.19
CA LEU A 24 -8.46 7.20 2.61
C LEU A 24 -9.16 8.47 3.14
N ILE A 25 -9.31 9.48 2.28
CA ILE A 25 -10.00 10.74 2.56
C ILE A 25 -10.90 11.03 1.36
N ALA A 26 -12.17 11.38 1.59
CA ALA A 26 -13.04 11.79 0.51
C ALA A 26 -12.53 13.10 -0.12
N PRO A 27 -12.58 13.27 -1.46
CA PRO A 27 -12.02 14.45 -2.11
C PRO A 27 -12.55 15.78 -1.58
N ASP A 28 -13.83 15.85 -1.18
CA ASP A 28 -14.47 17.02 -0.59
C ASP A 28 -14.06 17.31 0.87
N LYS A 29 -13.37 16.36 1.51
CA LYS A 29 -12.89 16.47 2.89
C LYS A 29 -11.41 16.84 3.00
N VAL A 30 -10.65 16.75 1.91
CA VAL A 30 -9.25 17.18 1.88
C VAL A 30 -9.19 18.70 2.05
N GLN A 31 -8.55 19.13 3.13
CA GLN A 31 -8.30 20.54 3.41
C GLN A 31 -6.94 20.98 2.87
N LYS A 32 -6.86 22.24 2.46
CA LYS A 32 -5.59 22.87 2.07
C LYS A 32 -4.88 23.40 3.31
N ASN A 33 -3.55 23.37 3.28
CA ASN A 33 -2.68 23.84 4.37
C ASN A 33 -2.86 23.05 5.69
N GLU A 34 -3.31 21.81 5.60
CA GLU A 34 -3.31 20.86 6.71
C GLU A 34 -2.29 19.76 6.46
N TRP A 35 -1.70 19.27 7.55
CA TRP A 35 -0.85 18.08 7.53
C TRP A 35 -1.72 16.82 7.73
N TYR A 36 -1.40 15.79 6.95
CA TYR A 36 -1.99 14.46 7.08
C TYR A 36 -0.89 13.46 7.31
N ASP A 37 -0.93 12.79 8.46
CA ASP A 37 0.05 11.79 8.84
C ASP A 37 -0.43 10.41 8.43
N PHE A 38 0.37 9.72 7.61
CA PHE A 38 0.09 8.38 7.14
C PHE A 38 1.10 7.39 7.71
N VAL A 39 0.60 6.31 8.32
CA VAL A 39 1.42 5.15 8.69
C VAL A 39 0.90 3.93 7.93
N TYR A 40 1.79 3.32 7.15
CA TYR A 40 1.53 2.07 6.44
C TYR A 40 2.22 0.92 7.17
N HIS A 41 1.44 -0.02 7.68
CA HIS A 41 1.94 -1.26 8.27
C HIS A 41 1.54 -2.41 7.36
N VAL A 42 2.51 -2.97 6.65
CA VAL A 42 2.29 -3.92 5.56
C VAL A 42 3.10 -5.17 5.80
N ASN A 43 2.46 -6.33 5.66
CA ASN A 43 3.14 -7.62 5.62
C ASN A 43 2.91 -8.28 4.25
N PHE A 44 3.95 -8.27 3.42
CA PHE A 44 3.98 -8.92 2.11
C PHE A 44 4.42 -10.39 2.26
N ASP A 45 3.66 -11.19 3.00
CA ASP A 45 4.00 -12.61 3.17
C ASP A 45 3.94 -13.30 1.80
N ASN A 46 5.02 -13.98 1.42
CA ASN A 46 5.13 -14.68 0.14
C ASN A 46 4.85 -16.19 0.28
N SER A 47 4.72 -16.69 1.52
CA SER A 47 4.62 -18.11 1.86
C SER A 47 3.24 -18.50 2.36
N ASP A 48 2.61 -17.63 3.14
CA ASP A 48 1.32 -17.86 3.79
C ASP A 48 0.37 -16.69 3.52
N PRO A 49 -0.59 -16.85 2.58
CA PRO A 49 -1.54 -15.79 2.26
C PRO A 49 -2.51 -15.45 3.40
N GLN A 50 -2.52 -16.19 4.52
CA GLN A 50 -3.33 -15.84 5.70
C GLN A 50 -2.64 -14.83 6.63
N LYS A 51 -1.32 -14.63 6.45
CA LYS A 51 -0.52 -13.69 7.26
C LYS A 51 -0.32 -12.33 6.59
N GLU A 52 -0.69 -12.22 5.31
CA GLU A 52 -0.61 -10.96 4.58
C GLU A 52 -1.61 -9.94 5.15
N PHE A 53 -1.19 -8.68 5.21
CA PHE A 53 -2.09 -7.60 5.57
C PHE A 53 -1.56 -6.23 5.12
N LEU A 54 -2.49 -5.30 4.97
CA LEU A 54 -2.30 -3.87 4.86
C LEU A 54 -3.11 -3.19 5.96
N LYS A 55 -2.43 -2.47 6.85
CA LYS A 55 -3.02 -1.53 7.78
C LYS A 55 -2.57 -0.12 7.41
N VAL A 56 -3.53 0.81 7.37
CA VAL A 56 -3.25 2.22 7.14
C VAL A 56 -3.84 3.02 8.29
N TYR A 57 -3.01 3.88 8.88
CA TYR A 57 -3.42 4.85 9.88
C TYR A 57 -3.34 6.25 9.28
N LEU A 58 -4.38 7.04 9.51
CA LEU A 58 -4.47 8.44 9.15
C LEU A 58 -4.66 9.26 10.42
N ASN A 59 -3.74 10.18 10.70
CA ASN A 59 -3.75 11.02 11.89
C ASN A 59 -3.95 10.20 13.18
N GLY A 60 -3.23 9.08 13.29
CA GLY A 60 -3.29 8.15 14.43
C GLY A 60 -4.47 7.17 14.45
N ASN A 61 -5.43 7.29 13.53
CA ASN A 61 -6.62 6.44 13.47
C ASN A 61 -6.51 5.38 12.38
N LEU A 62 -6.82 4.13 12.69
CA LEU A 62 -6.89 3.03 11.73
C LEU A 62 -8.03 3.28 10.74
N VAL A 63 -7.69 3.41 9.46
CA VAL A 63 -8.64 3.69 8.36
C VAL A 63 -8.69 2.57 7.31
N VAL A 64 -7.71 1.68 7.30
CA VAL A 64 -7.72 0.44 6.48
C VAL A 64 -7.16 -0.69 7.33
N ASN A 65 -7.82 -1.85 7.29
CA ASN A 65 -7.27 -3.08 7.83
C ASN A 65 -7.78 -4.27 7.03
N THR A 66 -6.89 -4.85 6.23
CA THR A 66 -7.20 -5.99 5.35
C THR A 66 -7.00 -7.35 6.01
N GLU A 67 -6.66 -7.42 7.30
CA GLU A 67 -6.51 -8.71 8.00
C GLU A 67 -7.72 -9.64 7.75
N SER A 68 -7.42 -10.88 7.35
CA SER A 68 -8.40 -11.91 6.95
C SER A 68 -9.20 -11.62 5.68
N THR A 69 -8.82 -10.62 4.88
CA THR A 69 -9.32 -10.44 3.50
C THR A 69 -8.41 -11.21 2.55
N SER A 70 -8.94 -11.77 1.46
CA SER A 70 -8.16 -12.66 0.60
C SER A 70 -7.15 -11.94 -0.28
N LYS A 71 -5.85 -12.20 -0.04
CA LYS A 71 -4.71 -12.08 -0.98
C LYS A 71 -4.53 -10.70 -1.61
N ILE A 72 -4.64 -9.64 -0.82
CA ILE A 72 -4.51 -8.26 -1.30
C ILE A 72 -3.04 -7.90 -1.51
N VAL A 73 -2.20 -8.12 -0.50
CA VAL A 73 -0.75 -7.88 -0.61
C VAL A 73 0.06 -9.18 -0.61
N TRP A 74 -0.58 -10.30 -0.92
CA TRP A 74 0.10 -11.59 -1.13
C TRP A 74 1.02 -11.51 -2.35
N TRP A 75 2.33 -11.68 -2.12
CA TRP A 75 3.36 -11.37 -3.12
C TRP A 75 4.31 -12.57 -3.36
N PRO A 76 3.81 -13.69 -3.91
CA PRO A 76 4.65 -14.84 -4.23
C PRO A 76 5.57 -14.53 -5.42
N THR A 77 6.77 -15.12 -5.43
CA THR A 77 7.64 -15.07 -6.62
C THR A 77 6.97 -15.83 -7.76
N MET A 78 6.75 -15.14 -8.88
CA MET A 78 6.11 -15.75 -10.05
C MET A 78 7.05 -16.75 -10.75
N PRO A 79 6.50 -17.81 -11.39
CA PRO A 79 7.30 -18.71 -12.22
C PRO A 79 8.12 -17.94 -13.28
N GLY A 80 9.41 -18.25 -13.41
CA GLY A 80 10.31 -17.59 -14.36
C GLY A 80 10.86 -16.23 -13.89
N VAL A 81 10.52 -15.77 -12.68
CA VAL A 81 11.12 -14.60 -12.03
C VAL A 81 12.12 -15.07 -10.98
N GLU A 82 13.35 -14.57 -11.03
CA GLU A 82 14.33 -14.89 -9.99
C GLU A 82 13.96 -14.15 -8.70
N GLU A 83 14.14 -14.77 -7.54
CA GLU A 83 13.66 -14.22 -6.26
C GLU A 83 14.25 -12.82 -5.97
N TRP A 84 15.49 -12.56 -6.38
CA TRP A 84 16.13 -11.24 -6.21
C TRP A 84 15.54 -10.15 -7.10
N GLU A 85 14.83 -10.49 -8.19
CA GLU A 85 14.08 -9.55 -9.03
C GLU A 85 12.77 -9.16 -8.34
N ASN A 86 12.27 -10.00 -7.44
CA ASN A 86 10.99 -9.84 -6.77
C ASN A 86 11.03 -8.83 -5.61
N ARG A 87 11.28 -7.55 -5.93
CA ARG A 87 11.48 -6.48 -4.94
C ARG A 87 10.29 -5.54 -4.82
N ILE A 88 9.96 -5.20 -3.59
CA ILE A 88 8.98 -4.15 -3.28
C ILE A 88 9.69 -2.79 -3.25
N LYS A 89 9.13 -1.82 -3.98
CA LYS A 89 9.56 -0.42 -3.97
C LYS A 89 8.44 0.42 -3.38
N PHE A 90 8.80 1.34 -2.48
CA PHE A 90 7.91 2.39 -2.00
C PHE A 90 8.28 3.69 -2.69
N GLN A 91 7.31 4.33 -3.33
CA GLN A 91 7.45 5.62 -3.99
C GLN A 91 6.30 6.51 -3.54
N PHE A 92 6.58 7.78 -3.28
CA PHE A 92 5.58 8.78 -2.91
C PHE A 92 5.93 10.11 -3.59
N GLY A 93 4.92 10.97 -3.75
CA GLY A 93 5.07 12.26 -4.41
C GLY A 93 3.88 12.56 -5.32
N ILE A 94 4.05 13.56 -6.19
CA ILE A 94 3.06 13.91 -7.20
C ILE A 94 3.33 13.06 -8.44
N TYR A 95 2.40 12.18 -8.78
CA TYR A 95 2.38 11.47 -10.05
C TYR A 95 1.16 11.93 -10.86
N GLY A 96 1.41 12.63 -11.97
CA GLY A 96 0.37 13.18 -12.84
C GLY A 96 0.69 12.95 -14.31
N THR A 97 -0.30 13.10 -15.18
CA THR A 97 -0.09 12.94 -16.62
C THR A 97 0.11 14.32 -17.25
N LYS A 98 0.93 14.40 -18.31
CA LYS A 98 1.13 15.65 -19.07
C LYS A 98 -0.19 16.24 -19.62
N LYS A 99 -1.28 15.47 -19.66
CA LYS A 99 -2.58 15.88 -20.21
C LYS A 99 -3.38 16.76 -19.25
N ASP A 100 -3.04 16.79 -17.97
CA ASP A 100 -3.90 17.42 -16.95
C ASP A 100 -3.83 18.96 -16.98
N GLY A 101 -2.79 19.54 -17.61
CA GLY A 101 -2.67 21.00 -17.80
C GLY A 101 -2.65 21.83 -16.51
N ALA A 102 -2.56 21.16 -15.36
CA ALA A 102 -2.73 21.74 -14.04
C ALA A 102 -1.40 21.85 -13.29
N PHE A 103 -1.28 22.88 -12.46
CA PHE A 103 -0.17 23.03 -11.53
C PHE A 103 -0.51 22.33 -10.21
N HIS A 104 0.33 21.38 -9.80
CA HIS A 104 0.20 20.65 -8.54
C HIS A 104 1.40 20.96 -7.64
N SER A 105 1.13 21.25 -6.37
CA SER A 105 2.16 21.44 -5.34
C SER A 105 1.74 20.73 -4.06
N ALA A 106 2.67 19.98 -3.47
CA ALA A 106 2.49 19.28 -2.21
C ALA A 106 3.81 19.30 -1.44
N TYR A 107 3.72 19.35 -0.12
CA TYR A 107 4.86 19.24 0.79
C TYR A 107 4.81 17.89 1.48
N PHE A 108 5.98 17.29 1.68
CA PHE A 108 6.14 16.02 2.36
C PHE A 108 7.27 16.17 3.35
N ASP A 109 7.07 15.67 4.56
CA ASP A 109 8.08 15.67 5.62
C ASP A 109 7.99 14.35 6.40
N GLU A 110 8.99 14.08 7.23
CA GLU A 110 9.03 12.97 8.20
C GLU A 110 8.85 11.57 7.59
N VAL A 111 9.33 11.42 6.35
CA VAL A 111 9.29 10.15 5.63
C VAL A 111 10.29 9.16 6.20
N ASN A 112 9.78 8.13 6.86
CA ASN A 112 10.57 7.12 7.55
C ASN A 112 10.15 5.70 7.16
N LYS A 113 11.06 4.75 7.31
CA LYS A 113 10.81 3.32 7.11
C LYS A 113 11.43 2.52 8.26
N GLY A 114 10.67 1.59 8.81
CA GLY A 114 11.08 0.71 9.89
C GLY A 114 10.36 -0.63 9.81
N GLN A 115 10.96 -1.67 10.39
CA GLN A 115 10.34 -3.00 10.51
C GLN A 115 9.54 -3.16 11.81
N SER A 116 9.59 -2.17 12.70
CA SER A 116 8.77 -2.10 13.90
C SER A 116 8.33 -0.66 14.10
N CYS A 117 7.24 -0.47 14.85
CA CYS A 117 6.68 0.84 15.12
C CYS A 117 7.68 1.76 15.84
N GLU A 118 8.46 1.20 16.76
CA GLU A 118 9.45 1.92 17.57
C GLU A 118 10.57 2.48 16.67
N LYS A 119 10.95 1.74 15.61
CA LYS A 119 11.95 2.19 14.63
C LYS A 119 11.45 3.32 13.73
N LEU A 120 10.14 3.59 13.71
CA LEU A 120 9.58 4.73 12.97
C LEU A 120 9.68 6.04 13.77
N ASN A 121 10.05 5.99 15.06
CA ASN A 121 10.15 7.16 15.94
C ASN A 121 8.87 8.02 15.94
N ILE A 122 7.69 7.40 15.86
CA ILE A 122 6.41 8.14 15.73
C ILE A 122 6.01 8.89 17.00
N GLU A 123 6.59 8.53 18.14
CA GLU A 123 6.35 9.21 19.43
C GLU A 123 6.76 10.68 19.38
N ARG A 124 7.78 11.03 18.60
CA ARG A 124 8.19 12.43 18.41
C ARG A 124 7.15 13.27 17.66
N LEU A 125 6.22 12.61 16.95
CA LEU A 125 5.12 13.21 16.23
C LEU A 125 3.82 13.21 17.06
N GLY A 126 3.87 12.75 18.32
CA GLY A 126 2.72 12.70 19.22
C GLY A 126 1.88 11.43 19.13
N TYR A 127 2.36 10.38 18.46
CA TYR A 127 1.67 9.09 18.36
C TYR A 127 2.28 8.01 19.26
N ASP A 128 1.46 7.16 19.84
CA ASP A 128 1.91 6.03 20.67
C ASP A 128 1.78 4.69 19.92
N CYS A 129 2.86 3.91 19.94
CA CYS A 129 2.91 2.62 19.23
C CYS A 129 1.93 1.59 19.79
N SER A 130 1.67 1.60 21.09
CA SER A 130 0.73 0.66 21.72
C SER A 130 -0.69 0.96 21.25
N SER A 131 -1.07 2.23 21.27
CA SER A 131 -2.37 2.75 20.84
C SER A 131 -2.65 2.47 19.37
N LEU A 132 -1.65 2.56 18.49
CA LEU A 132 -1.81 2.17 17.08
C LEU A 132 -2.04 0.65 16.92
N LYS A 133 -1.29 -0.17 17.67
CA LYS A 133 -1.37 -1.63 17.58
C LYS A 133 -2.67 -2.22 18.14
N GLU A 134 -3.24 -1.58 19.16
CA GLU A 134 -4.51 -2.00 19.78
C GLU A 134 -5.71 -1.81 18.85
N GLN A 135 -5.61 -0.88 17.88
CA GLN A 135 -6.62 -0.71 16.85
C GLN A 135 -6.59 -1.90 15.88
N ASN A 136 -7.64 -2.71 15.90
CA ASN A 136 -7.75 -3.94 15.12
C ASN A 136 -9.09 -4.10 14.38
N LYS A 137 -9.92 -3.04 14.37
CA LYS A 137 -11.20 -3.07 13.66
C LYS A 137 -10.94 -3.35 12.18
N LYS A 138 -11.66 -4.32 11.61
CA LYS A 138 -11.62 -4.60 10.17
C LYS A 138 -12.26 -3.45 9.41
N ILE A 139 -11.55 -2.94 8.41
CA ILE A 139 -12.02 -1.84 7.57
C ILE A 139 -11.70 -2.20 6.12
N ALA A 140 -12.76 -2.53 5.39
CA ALA A 140 -12.69 -2.84 3.97
C ALA A 140 -12.42 -1.55 3.15
N PRO A 141 -11.79 -1.66 1.97
CA PRO A 141 -11.65 -0.54 1.05
C PRO A 141 -12.98 0.14 0.73
N GLY A 142 -12.97 1.46 0.68
CA GLY A 142 -14.17 2.28 0.40
C GLY A 142 -14.62 2.28 -1.06
N TRP A 143 -13.79 1.82 -2.00
CA TRP A 143 -14.13 1.71 -3.42
C TRP A 143 -13.73 0.35 -3.96
N TYR A 144 -14.68 -0.35 -4.56
CA TYR A 144 -14.51 -1.60 -5.28
C TYR A 144 -15.22 -1.47 -6.61
N ASP A 145 -14.51 -1.02 -7.64
CA ASP A 145 -15.01 -1.13 -9.02
C ASP A 145 -14.14 -2.13 -9.78
N THR A 146 -14.67 -3.35 -9.85
CA THR A 146 -14.39 -4.44 -10.80
C THR A 146 -14.87 -4.08 -12.22
N PRO A 147 -14.72 -4.91 -13.28
CA PRO A 147 -13.84 -6.04 -13.60
C PRO A 147 -13.05 -5.78 -14.92
N ASP A 148 -12.36 -6.81 -15.42
CA ASP A 148 -11.75 -6.97 -16.75
C ASP A 148 -10.51 -6.12 -17.10
N LEU A 149 -9.35 -6.76 -16.95
CA LEU A 149 -8.33 -6.78 -18.02
C LEU A 149 -8.50 -8.08 -18.82
#